data_AF-K9TGQ9-F1
#
_entry.id   AF-K9TGQ9-F1
#
_cell.length_a   1.000
_cell.length_b   1.000
_cell.length_c   1.000
_cell.angle_alpha   90.00
_cell.angle_beta   90.00
_cell.angle_gamma   90.00
#
_symmetry.space_group_name_H-M   'P 1'
#
loop_
_entity.id
_entity.type
_entity.pdbx_description
1 polymer ?
#
loop_
_entity_poly.entity_id
_entity_poly.type
_entity_poly.pdbx_seq_one_letter_code
_entity_poly.pdbx_strand_id
1 'polypeptide(L)'
;MMTDAIALKDMSRSMATESSLVPLSTLNPFDSLTPEQISEWAGYHLQYVDFKDVVNEEGLHQLPDFPGLYFVYFIIYDAKGKWTENLVYIGIATTSISQRWKSNHQVPMFGKMHKLGIEILIRTFTLLPGMVTAETLQMWEQSLIQKVHPVFNEEM
;
A
#
# COMPACT_ATOMS: atom_id res chain seq x y z
N MET A 1 12.66 -26.70 48.29
CA MET A 1 12.75 -25.56 47.35
C MET A 1 12.60 -26.11 45.94
N MET A 2 11.38 -26.05 45.41
CA MET A 2 11.03 -26.40 44.04
C MET A 2 9.95 -25.41 43.61
N THR A 3 10.37 -24.36 42.91
CA THR A 3 9.53 -23.43 42.18
C THR A 3 10.32 -23.07 40.92
N ASP A 4 9.61 -22.81 39.82
CA ASP A 4 10.11 -22.33 38.52
C ASP A 4 10.23 -23.36 37.39
N ALA A 5 9.26 -24.25 37.26
CA ALA A 5 9.05 -24.99 36.00
C ALA A 5 7.61 -24.92 35.45
N ILE A 6 6.72 -24.11 36.04
CA ILE A 6 5.30 -24.02 35.62
C ILE A 6 4.99 -22.72 34.85
N ALA A 7 5.86 -21.71 34.86
CA ALA A 7 5.56 -20.40 34.25
C ALA A 7 5.82 -20.28 32.74
N LEU A 8 6.43 -21.28 32.08
CA LEU A 8 6.87 -21.14 30.68
C LEU A 8 6.05 -21.94 29.66
N LYS A 9 5.06 -22.72 30.12
CA LYS A 9 4.21 -23.54 29.22
C LYS A 9 2.84 -22.93 28.92
N ASP A 10 2.43 -21.90 29.67
CA ASP A 10 1.16 -21.20 29.46
C ASP A 10 1.27 -19.94 28.59
N MET A 11 2.49 -19.44 28.31
CA MET A 11 2.68 -18.28 27.42
C MET A 11 2.69 -18.64 25.93
N SER A 12 2.75 -19.93 25.57
CA SER A 12 2.85 -20.37 24.16
C SER A 12 1.48 -20.67 23.52
N ARG A 13 0.36 -20.46 24.23
CA ARG A 13 -0.98 -20.86 23.77
C ARG A 13 -2.02 -19.76 23.65
N SER A 14 -1.65 -18.49 23.85
CA SER A 14 -2.61 -17.37 23.91
C SER A 14 -2.51 -16.35 22.77
N MET A 15 -1.91 -16.69 21.62
CA MET A 15 -1.87 -15.76 20.47
C MET A 15 -2.45 -16.34 19.17
N ALA A 16 -3.11 -17.48 19.23
CA ALA A 16 -3.73 -18.10 18.07
C ALA A 16 -5.15 -18.53 18.39
N THR A 17 -6.07 -17.57 18.48
CA THR A 17 -7.49 -17.68 18.09
C THR A 17 -8.23 -16.45 18.62
N GLU A 18 -8.16 -15.37 17.85
CA GLU A 18 -9.33 -14.55 17.57
C GLU A 18 -9.08 -13.97 16.19
N SER A 19 -9.51 -14.73 15.18
CA SER A 19 -9.81 -14.18 13.87
C SER A 19 -10.97 -13.21 14.06
N SER A 20 -10.66 -12.02 14.58
CA SER A 20 -11.56 -10.89 14.54
C SER A 20 -11.57 -10.46 13.08
N LEU A 21 -12.48 -11.07 12.32
CA LEU A 21 -12.96 -10.51 11.07
C LEU A 21 -13.67 -9.21 11.44
N VAL A 22 -12.88 -8.16 11.69
CA VAL A 22 -13.40 -6.79 11.81
C VAL A 22 -14.08 -6.53 10.48
N PRO A 23 -15.41 -6.27 10.46
CA PRO A 23 -16.06 -5.84 9.24
C PRO A 23 -15.37 -4.53 8.83
N LEU A 24 -14.61 -4.56 7.73
CA LEU A 24 -13.89 -3.41 7.17
C LEU A 24 -14.82 -2.23 6.80
N SER A 25 -16.12 -2.32 7.04
CA SER A 25 -17.13 -1.44 6.45
C SER A 25 -17.46 -0.19 7.26
N THR A 26 -16.94 0.02 8.47
CA THR A 26 -17.24 1.24 9.26
C THR A 26 -16.07 1.90 9.97
N LEU A 27 -14.96 1.18 10.20
CA LEU A 27 -13.77 1.75 10.83
C LEU A 27 -12.70 1.94 9.78
N ASN A 28 -12.14 3.14 9.70
CA ASN A 28 -10.96 3.39 8.91
C ASN A 28 -9.76 2.72 9.60
N PRO A 29 -9.17 1.66 9.01
CA PRO A 29 -8.12 0.88 9.67
C PRO A 29 -6.83 1.68 9.89
N PHE A 30 -6.69 2.85 9.23
CA PHE A 30 -5.49 3.67 9.28
C PHE A 30 -5.52 4.75 10.35
N ASP A 31 -6.69 5.07 10.93
CA ASP A 31 -6.83 6.19 11.87
C ASP A 31 -5.97 6.03 13.13
N SER A 32 -5.81 4.81 13.63
CA SER A 32 -4.98 4.51 14.80
C SER A 32 -3.49 4.29 14.48
N LEU A 33 -3.11 4.27 13.20
CA LEU A 33 -1.73 3.96 12.79
C LEU A 33 -0.89 5.23 12.64
N THR A 34 0.39 5.16 13.03
CA THR A 34 1.40 6.19 12.73
C THR A 34 1.88 6.06 11.27
N PRO A 35 2.53 7.09 10.70
CA PRO A 35 3.12 7.01 9.36
C PRO A 35 4.11 5.85 9.19
N GLU A 36 4.91 5.56 10.22
CA GLU A 36 5.86 4.45 10.22
C GLU A 36 5.13 3.11 10.17
N GLN A 37 4.05 2.96 10.95
CA GLN A 37 3.23 1.75 10.95
C GLN A 37 2.48 1.55 9.63
N ILE A 38 2.05 2.63 8.97
CA ILE A 38 1.46 2.57 7.63
C ILE A 38 2.50 2.09 6.62
N SER A 39 3.73 2.61 6.71
CA SER A 39 4.83 2.21 5.82
C SER A 39 5.22 0.73 6.05
N GLU A 40 5.26 0.29 7.30
CA GLU A 40 5.52 -1.10 7.66
C GLU A 40 4.37 -2.03 7.21
N TRP A 41 3.12 -1.64 7.44
CA TRP A 41 1.95 -2.36 6.95
C TRP A 41 1.98 -2.50 5.43
N ALA A 42 2.28 -1.41 4.72
CA ALA A 42 2.46 -1.37 3.27
C ALA A 42 3.61 -2.29 2.80
N GLY A 43 4.65 -2.38 3.63
CA GLY A 43 5.78 -3.30 3.51
C GLY A 43 5.36 -4.77 3.42
N TYR A 44 4.43 -5.19 4.29
CA TYR A 44 4.04 -6.59 4.48
C TYR A 44 2.80 -7.03 3.70
N HIS A 45 1.85 -6.11 3.46
CA HIS A 45 0.50 -6.49 2.99
C HIS A 45 0.24 -6.13 1.53
N LEU A 46 1.09 -5.32 0.92
CA LEU A 46 0.92 -4.94 -0.46
C LEU A 46 1.68 -5.90 -1.37
N GLN A 47 0.98 -6.39 -2.40
CA GLN A 47 1.65 -7.09 -3.49
C GLN A 47 2.50 -6.06 -4.24
N TYR A 48 3.80 -6.36 -4.41
CA TYR A 48 4.72 -5.52 -5.15
C TYR A 48 4.72 -5.92 -6.63
N VAL A 49 4.70 -4.91 -7.49
CA VAL A 49 5.00 -5.05 -8.91
C VAL A 49 6.19 -4.12 -9.18
N ASP A 50 7.33 -4.71 -9.56
CA ASP A 50 8.51 -3.93 -9.94
C ASP A 50 8.22 -3.20 -11.27
N PHE A 51 8.51 -1.90 -11.30
CA PHE A 51 8.14 -1.02 -12.40
C PHE A 51 9.08 -1.11 -13.61
N LYS A 52 10.19 -1.85 -13.53
CA LYS A 52 11.01 -2.14 -14.73
C LYS A 52 10.18 -2.72 -15.88
N ASP A 53 9.04 -3.33 -15.57
CA ASP A 53 8.12 -3.89 -16.54
C ASP A 53 6.90 -2.98 -16.88
N VAL A 54 6.46 -2.09 -15.98
CA VAL A 54 5.12 -1.43 -16.01
C VAL A 54 5.00 -0.26 -17.00
N VAL A 55 6.12 0.19 -17.58
CA VAL A 55 6.13 1.31 -18.55
C VAL A 55 5.78 0.87 -19.97
N ASN A 56 5.90 -0.42 -20.23
CA ASN A 56 5.46 -1.03 -21.46
C ASN A 56 4.01 -1.53 -21.25
N GLU A 57 3.19 -1.55 -22.31
CA GLU A 57 1.81 -2.06 -22.23
C GLU A 57 1.75 -3.47 -21.59
N GLU A 58 2.84 -4.23 -21.68
CA GLU A 58 3.01 -5.57 -21.11
C GLU A 58 3.08 -5.60 -19.57
N GLY A 59 3.73 -4.64 -18.89
CA GLY A 59 3.78 -4.66 -17.42
C GLY A 59 2.54 -4.10 -16.75
N LEU A 60 1.64 -3.46 -17.50
CA LEU A 60 0.29 -3.15 -17.02
C LEU A 60 -0.50 -4.43 -16.70
N HIS A 61 -0.16 -5.57 -17.30
CA HIS A 61 -0.79 -6.86 -17.00
C HIS A 61 -0.43 -7.40 -15.61
N GLN A 62 0.58 -6.84 -14.94
CA GLN A 62 0.95 -7.25 -13.59
C GLN A 62 0.13 -6.53 -12.51
N LEU A 63 -0.54 -5.41 -12.85
CA LEU A 63 -1.44 -4.75 -11.90
C LEU A 63 -2.77 -5.51 -11.78
N PRO A 64 -3.31 -5.65 -10.56
CA PRO A 64 -4.51 -6.42 -10.33
C PRO A 64 -5.75 -5.76 -10.97
N ASP A 65 -6.60 -6.59 -11.57
CA ASP A 65 -7.93 -6.20 -12.07
C ASP A 65 -9.00 -6.30 -10.97
N PHE A 66 -8.69 -5.73 -9.81
CA PHE A 66 -9.58 -5.66 -8.65
C PHE A 66 -9.65 -4.23 -8.10
N PRO A 67 -10.73 -3.86 -7.39
CA PRO A 67 -10.77 -2.60 -6.65
C PRO A 67 -9.76 -2.62 -5.50
N GLY A 68 -9.39 -1.44 -5.00
CA GLY A 68 -8.45 -1.33 -3.90
C GLY A 68 -7.67 -0.03 -3.82
N LEU A 69 -6.63 -0.05 -3.00
CA LEU A 69 -5.65 1.03 -2.84
C LEU A 69 -4.38 0.70 -3.62
N TYR A 70 -3.69 1.71 -4.11
CA TYR A 70 -2.34 1.57 -4.64
C TYR A 70 -1.44 2.72 -4.17
N PHE A 71 -0.20 2.37 -3.88
CA PHE A 71 0.85 3.24 -3.39
C PHE A 71 1.96 3.26 -4.43
N VAL A 72 2.42 4.45 -4.79
CA VAL A 72 3.47 4.67 -5.77
C VAL A 72 4.68 5.21 -5.04
N TYR A 73 5.82 4.56 -5.24
CA TYR A 73 7.09 4.94 -4.65
C TYR A 73 8.09 5.28 -5.73
N PHE A 74 9.01 6.20 -5.45
CA PHE A 74 10.25 6.36 -6.19
C PHE A 74 11.39 5.71 -5.43
N ILE A 75 12.20 4.95 -6.16
CA ILE A 75 13.44 4.38 -5.64
C ILE A 75 14.56 5.37 -5.90
N ILE A 76 15.15 5.89 -4.82
CA ILE A 76 16.24 6.86 -4.89
C ILE A 76 17.52 6.19 -4.38
N TYR A 77 18.57 6.29 -5.18
CA TYR A 77 19.90 5.78 -4.85
C TYR A 77 20.76 6.89 -4.28
N ASP A 78 21.39 6.65 -3.13
CA ASP A 78 22.40 7.56 -2.61
C ASP A 78 23.73 7.42 -3.38
N ALA A 79 24.70 8.29 -3.10
CA ALA A 79 26.01 8.27 -3.73
C ALA A 79 26.82 6.97 -3.47
N LYS A 80 26.40 6.14 -2.52
CA LYS A 80 27.00 4.84 -2.18
C LYS A 80 26.23 3.67 -2.82
N GLY A 81 25.18 3.94 -3.60
CA GLY A 81 24.33 2.94 -4.23
C GLY A 81 23.30 2.31 -3.30
N LYS A 82 23.12 2.83 -2.07
CA LYS A 82 22.02 2.37 -1.20
C LYS A 82 20.72 2.97 -1.71
N TRP A 83 19.70 2.13 -1.87
CA TRP A 83 18.39 2.58 -2.32
C TRP A 83 17.44 2.87 -1.14
N THR A 84 16.51 3.79 -1.36
CA THR A 84 15.39 4.08 -0.47
C THR A 84 14.09 4.17 -1.26
N GLU A 85 13.01 3.62 -0.68
CA GLU A 85 11.64 3.81 -1.17
C GLU A 85 11.08 5.12 -0.61
N ASN A 86 10.65 6.01 -1.49
CA ASN A 86 10.02 7.28 -1.13
C ASN A 86 8.58 7.24 -1.63
N LEU A 87 7.60 7.26 -0.73
CA LEU A 87 6.18 7.28 -1.08
C LEU A 87 5.83 8.63 -1.72
N VAL A 88 5.34 8.60 -2.95
CA VAL A 88 5.07 9.82 -3.72
C VAL A 88 3.61 10.01 -4.08
N TYR A 89 2.83 8.93 -4.13
CA TYR A 89 1.41 9.00 -4.42
C TYR A 89 0.63 7.84 -3.81
N ILE A 90 -0.59 8.11 -3.37
CA ILE A 90 -1.59 7.13 -2.98
C ILE A 90 -2.82 7.39 -3.84
N GLY A 91 -3.40 6.31 -4.37
CA GLY A 91 -4.64 6.37 -5.10
C GLY A 91 -5.55 5.19 -4.83
N ILE A 92 -6.81 5.35 -5.23
CA ILE A 92 -7.81 4.29 -5.17
C ILE A 92 -8.36 3.90 -6.53
N ALA A 93 -8.86 2.67 -6.62
CA ALA A 93 -9.67 2.18 -7.72
C ALA A 93 -10.94 1.50 -7.20
N THR A 94 -12.10 1.93 -7.69
CA THR A 94 -13.39 1.37 -7.30
C THR A 94 -13.80 0.14 -8.13
N THR A 95 -13.12 -0.11 -9.24
CA THR A 95 -13.41 -1.22 -10.16
C THR A 95 -12.17 -2.07 -10.47
N SER A 96 -11.10 -1.46 -10.97
CA SER A 96 -9.83 -2.13 -11.29
C SER A 96 -8.66 -1.16 -11.12
N ILE A 97 -7.65 -1.57 -10.35
CA ILE A 97 -6.39 -0.83 -10.20
C ILE A 97 -5.69 -0.74 -11.56
N SER A 98 -5.64 -1.81 -12.36
CA SER A 98 -5.03 -1.78 -13.69
C SER A 98 -5.68 -0.73 -14.62
N GLN A 99 -7.02 -0.69 -14.65
CA GLN A 99 -7.76 0.27 -15.48
C GLN A 99 -7.60 1.69 -14.95
N ARG A 100 -7.68 1.87 -13.63
CA ARG A 100 -7.51 3.16 -13.00
C ARG A 100 -6.13 3.73 -13.32
N TRP A 101 -5.08 2.91 -13.19
CA TRP A 101 -3.72 3.28 -13.53
C TRP A 101 -3.66 3.79 -14.98
N LYS A 102 -4.15 3.01 -15.95
CA LYS A 102 -4.21 3.42 -17.37
C LYS A 102 -4.92 4.76 -17.61
N SER A 103 -5.96 5.04 -16.83
CA SER A 103 -6.79 6.26 -16.99
C SER A 103 -6.31 7.48 -16.20
N ASN A 104 -5.34 7.34 -15.28
CA ASN A 104 -4.99 8.38 -14.33
C ASN A 104 -4.11 9.48 -14.96
N HIS A 105 -4.45 10.74 -14.69
CA HIS A 105 -3.71 11.93 -15.13
C HIS A 105 -2.28 12.03 -14.59
N GLN A 106 -1.92 11.27 -13.54
CA GLN A 106 -0.55 11.24 -13.02
C GLN A 106 0.39 10.29 -13.78
N VAL A 107 -0.13 9.36 -14.60
CA VAL A 107 0.70 8.45 -15.41
C VAL A 107 1.66 9.19 -16.33
N PRO A 108 1.29 10.29 -17.01
CA PRO A 108 2.24 11.11 -17.75
C PRO A 108 3.40 11.64 -16.89
N MET A 109 3.17 12.01 -15.62
CA MET A 109 4.22 12.47 -14.71
C MET A 109 5.15 11.30 -14.34
N PHE A 110 4.60 10.17 -13.93
CA PHE A 110 5.38 8.96 -13.62
C PHE A 110 6.17 8.47 -14.83
N GLY A 111 5.57 8.53 -16.03
CA GLY A 111 6.24 8.23 -17.28
C GLY A 111 7.41 9.18 -17.59
N LYS A 112 7.30 10.48 -17.23
CA LYS A 112 8.43 11.42 -17.32
C LYS A 112 9.53 11.08 -16.32
N MET A 113 9.19 10.79 -15.07
CA MET A 113 10.17 10.43 -14.03
C MET A 113 10.93 9.15 -14.41
N HIS A 114 10.23 8.15 -14.93
CA HIS A 114 10.86 6.95 -15.45
C HIS A 114 11.83 7.24 -16.61
N LYS A 115 11.45 8.12 -17.56
CA LYS A 115 12.35 8.54 -18.65
C LYS A 115 13.60 9.27 -18.15
N LEU A 116 13.56 9.84 -16.95
CA LEU A 116 14.71 10.45 -16.28
C LEU A 116 15.55 9.42 -15.50
N GLY A 117 15.21 8.13 -15.57
CA GLY A 117 15.91 7.05 -14.89
C GLY A 117 15.49 6.84 -13.44
N ILE A 118 14.38 7.45 -13.00
CA ILE A 118 13.82 7.19 -11.67
C ILE A 118 13.04 5.88 -11.74
N GLU A 119 13.49 4.90 -10.96
CA GLU A 119 12.77 3.65 -10.75
C GLU A 119 11.52 3.93 -9.92
N ILE A 120 10.40 3.37 -10.33
CA ILE A 120 9.11 3.50 -9.65
C ILE A 120 8.79 2.13 -9.03
N LEU A 121 7.95 2.09 -8.01
CA LEU A 121 7.43 0.86 -7.45
C LEU A 121 5.95 1.08 -7.16
N ILE A 122 5.10 0.13 -7.57
CA ILE A 122 3.67 0.17 -7.23
C ILE A 122 3.37 -0.97 -6.29
N ARG A 123 2.80 -0.63 -5.15
CA ARG A 123 2.34 -1.57 -4.13
C ARG A 123 0.82 -1.50 -4.06
N THR A 124 0.13 -2.64 -4.13
CA THR A 124 -1.35 -2.68 -4.22
C THR A 124 -2.00 -3.44 -3.06
N PHE A 125 -3.13 -2.92 -2.58
CA PHE A 125 -4.02 -3.58 -1.62
C PHE A 125 -5.34 -3.87 -2.32
N THR A 126 -5.56 -5.13 -2.71
CA THR A 126 -6.75 -5.54 -3.45
C THR A 126 -7.90 -5.89 -2.52
N LEU A 127 -9.11 -5.57 -2.99
CA LEU A 127 -10.37 -5.85 -2.32
C LEU A 127 -11.22 -6.72 -3.23
N LEU A 128 -12.05 -7.60 -2.65
CA LEU A 128 -13.08 -8.26 -3.46
C LEU A 128 -14.17 -7.24 -3.82
N PRO A 129 -14.77 -7.33 -5.03
CA PRO A 129 -15.86 -6.46 -5.43
C PRO A 129 -17.01 -6.48 -4.42
N GLY A 130 -17.47 -5.30 -4.00
CA GLY A 130 -18.59 -5.15 -3.06
C GLY A 130 -18.23 -5.26 -1.57
N MET A 131 -16.96 -5.53 -1.20
CA MET A 131 -16.55 -5.55 0.21
C MET A 131 -16.54 -4.18 0.88
N VAL A 132 -16.20 -3.15 0.11
CA VAL A 132 -16.03 -1.77 0.59
C VAL A 132 -16.72 -0.84 -0.40
N THR A 133 -17.45 0.16 0.10
CA THR A 133 -18.10 1.15 -0.76
C THR A 133 -17.06 2.11 -1.34
N ALA A 134 -17.38 2.78 -2.45
CA ALA A 134 -16.51 3.81 -3.02
C ALA A 134 -16.24 4.94 -2.01
N GLU A 135 -17.25 5.33 -1.22
CA GLU A 135 -17.13 6.35 -0.17
C GLU A 135 -16.16 5.92 0.94
N THR A 136 -16.26 4.69 1.43
CA THR A 136 -15.32 4.17 2.44
C THR A 136 -13.90 4.13 1.89
N LEU A 137 -13.72 3.73 0.63
CA LEU A 137 -12.40 3.69 -0.01
C LEU A 137 -11.79 5.10 -0.17
N GLN A 138 -12.62 6.09 -0.48
CA GLN A 138 -12.22 7.51 -0.51
C GLN A 138 -11.84 8.02 0.89
N MET A 139 -12.60 7.66 1.92
CA MET A 139 -12.24 8.02 3.30
C MET A 139 -10.87 7.45 3.70
N TRP A 140 -10.59 6.20 3.31
CA TRP A 140 -9.28 5.58 3.55
C TRP A 140 -8.16 6.32 2.83
N GLU A 141 -8.35 6.66 1.55
CA GLU A 141 -7.40 7.45 0.76
C GLU A 141 -7.07 8.77 1.45
N GLN A 142 -8.10 9.52 1.86
CA GLN A 142 -7.93 10.83 2.48
C GLN A 142 -7.19 10.75 3.82
N SER A 143 -7.53 9.79 4.68
CA SER A 143 -6.82 9.59 5.95
C SER A 143 -5.36 9.18 5.74
N LEU A 144 -5.08 8.33 4.77
CA LEU A 144 -3.72 7.96 4.40
C LEU A 144 -2.93 9.17 3.92
N ILE A 145 -3.47 9.94 2.97
CA ILE A 145 -2.83 11.16 2.44
C ILE A 145 -2.55 12.16 3.56
N GLN A 146 -3.52 12.42 4.44
CA GLN A 146 -3.37 13.35 5.56
C GLN A 146 -2.33 12.91 6.60
N LYS A 147 -2.03 11.61 6.69
CA LYS A 147 -1.04 11.09 7.64
C LYS A 147 0.37 11.07 7.06
N VAL A 148 0.52 10.71 5.80
CA VAL A 148 1.84 10.45 5.20
C VAL A 148 2.29 11.50 4.18
N HIS A 149 1.41 12.45 3.83
CA HIS A 149 1.69 13.59 2.95
C HIS A 149 2.50 13.24 1.68
N PRO A 150 2.00 12.35 0.80
CA PRO A 150 2.71 12.04 -0.44
C PRO A 150 2.77 13.27 -1.35
N VAL A 151 3.96 13.56 -1.87
CA VAL A 151 4.25 14.79 -2.63
C VAL A 151 3.31 15.07 -3.81
N PHE A 152 2.82 14.04 -4.51
CA PHE A 152 1.94 14.21 -5.68
C PHE A 152 0.44 14.09 -5.36
N ASN A 153 0.06 13.96 -4.09
CA ASN A 153 -1.34 14.04 -3.68
C ASN A 153 -1.79 15.48 -3.36
N GLU A 154 -0.86 16.39 -3.06
CA GLU A 154 -1.17 17.77 -2.65
C GLU A 154 -1.32 18.76 -3.82
N GLU A 155 -0.91 18.40 -5.04
CA GLU A 155 -1.03 19.27 -6.24
C GLU A 155 -2.43 19.27 -6.89
N MET A 156 -3.51 19.02 -6.12
CA MET A 156 -4.90 18.95 -6.61
C MET A 156 -5.86 19.93 -5.92
#